data_AF-A0A959SBJ9-F1
#
_entry.id   AF-A0A959SBJ9-F1
#
_cell.length_a   1.000
_cell.length_b   1.000
_cell.length_c   1.000
_cell.angle_alpha   90.00
_cell.angle_beta   90.00
_cell.angle_gamma   90.00
#
_symmetry.space_group_name_H-M   'P 1'
#
loop_
_entity.id
_entity.type
_entity.pdbx_description
1 polymer ?
#
loop_
_entity_poly.entity_id
_entity_poly.type
_entity_poly.pdbx_seq_one_letter_code
_entity_poly.pdbx_strand_id
1 'polypeptide(L)'
;MRNLLVSIALASLSAHGQGSGKSLLWRITSPSIDRASYLYGTVHSKDDRAFQFGDSVLPALDRCAVVAGELDLSTAGMELGMALLTTMRMDDGRKLEDL
;
A
#
# COMPACT_ATOMS: atom_id res chain seq x y z
N MET A 1 -1.79 -27.52 58.91
CA MET A 1 -2.81 -28.17 58.05
C MET A 1 -4.03 -27.26 58.04
N ARG A 2 -4.80 -27.00 56.97
CA ARG A 2 -4.77 -27.40 55.54
C ARG A 2 -5.94 -26.63 54.86
N ASN A 3 -5.84 -25.80 53.82
CA ASN A 3 -4.72 -25.32 52.97
C ASN A 3 -4.97 -23.85 52.53
N LEU A 4 -3.98 -23.21 51.89
CA LEU A 4 -4.09 -21.88 51.24
C LEU A 4 -4.62 -22.03 49.80
N LEU A 5 -5.82 -21.52 49.50
CA LEU A 5 -6.42 -21.58 48.16
C LEU A 5 -5.95 -20.40 47.27
N VAL A 6 -4.78 -20.57 46.66
CA VAL A 6 -4.28 -19.65 45.63
C VAL A 6 -5.09 -19.86 44.34
N SER A 7 -6.06 -18.98 44.09
CA SER A 7 -6.84 -18.99 42.86
C SER A 7 -6.02 -18.41 41.71
N ILE A 8 -5.34 -19.26 40.94
CA ILE A 8 -4.66 -18.86 39.70
C ILE A 8 -5.74 -18.64 38.63
N ALA A 9 -6.16 -17.38 38.48
CA ALA A 9 -6.93 -16.95 37.32
C ALA A 9 -6.00 -16.96 36.09
N LEU A 10 -5.99 -18.07 35.35
CA LEU A 10 -5.17 -18.25 34.15
C LEU A 10 -5.74 -17.43 32.99
N ALA A 11 -5.52 -16.12 33.02
CA ALA A 11 -5.90 -15.21 31.95
C ALA A 11 -5.25 -15.66 30.64
N SER A 12 -6.07 -16.07 29.66
CA SER A 12 -5.59 -16.50 28.35
C SER A 12 -5.09 -15.27 27.58
N LEU A 13 -3.79 -14.98 27.66
CA LEU A 13 -3.14 -13.99 26.81
C LEU A 13 -3.15 -14.48 25.35
N SER A 14 -4.17 -14.06 24.59
CA SER A 14 -4.19 -14.22 23.14
C SER A 14 -3.09 -13.35 22.52
N ALA A 15 -1.92 -13.95 22.29
CA ALA A 15 -0.82 -13.32 21.56
C ALA A 15 -1.19 -13.16 20.08
N HIS A 16 -1.69 -11.97 19.72
CA HIS A 16 -2.01 -11.61 18.34
C HIS A 16 -0.73 -11.23 17.57
N GLY A 17 0.07 -12.23 17.23
CA GLY A 17 1.15 -12.04 16.26
C GLY A 17 0.58 -11.69 14.89
N GLN A 18 1.12 -10.65 14.24
CA GLN A 18 0.88 -10.46 12.81
C GLN A 18 1.39 -11.71 12.09
N GLY A 19 0.50 -12.45 11.42
CA GLY A 19 0.89 -13.62 10.65
C GLY A 19 1.98 -13.24 9.64
N SER A 20 2.95 -14.13 9.42
CA SER A 20 4.17 -13.87 8.63
C SER A 20 3.94 -13.75 7.11
N GLY A 21 2.79 -13.22 6.71
CA GLY A 21 2.45 -12.87 5.34
C GLY A 21 3.36 -11.74 4.86
N LYS A 22 4.49 -12.13 4.27
CA LYS A 22 5.33 -11.27 3.43
C LYS A 22 4.56 -10.95 2.14
N SER A 23 3.54 -10.10 2.26
CA SER A 23 2.73 -9.62 1.16
C SER A 23 3.27 -8.28 0.67
N LEU A 24 3.33 -8.12 -0.66
CA LEU A 24 3.52 -6.81 -1.29
C LEU A 24 2.23 -6.00 -1.32
N LEU A 25 1.06 -6.66 -1.24
CA LEU A 25 -0.26 -6.04 -1.28
C LEU A 25 -0.88 -5.98 0.12
N TRP A 26 -1.22 -4.78 0.56
CA TRP A 26 -1.86 -4.48 1.83
C TRP A 26 -3.22 -3.83 1.60
N ARG A 27 -4.21 -4.21 2.40
CA ARG A 27 -5.55 -3.59 2.42
C ARG A 27 -5.70 -2.75 3.68
N ILE A 28 -6.05 -1.49 3.50
CA ILE A 28 -6.22 -0.49 4.55
C ILE A 28 -7.71 -0.21 4.71
N THR A 29 -8.21 -0.31 5.93
CA THR A 29 -9.63 -0.07 6.29
C THR A 29 -9.71 0.62 7.64
N SER A 30 -10.65 1.54 7.84
CA SER A 30 -10.99 2.08 9.15
C SER A 30 -12.52 2.23 9.29
N PRO A 31 -13.05 2.45 10.51
CA PRO A 31 -14.46 2.75 10.72
C PRO A 31 -14.95 4.07 10.08
N SER A 32 -14.04 4.88 9.55
CA SER A 32 -14.31 6.21 8.98
C SER A 32 -14.04 6.30 7.48
N ILE A 33 -13.88 5.17 6.78
CA ILE A 33 -13.64 5.12 5.34
C ILE A 33 -14.54 4.04 4.71
N ASP A 34 -15.47 4.45 3.85
CA ASP A 34 -16.48 3.57 3.25
C ASP A 34 -15.94 2.56 2.21
N ARG A 35 -14.72 2.78 1.71
CA ARG A 35 -14.05 1.93 0.72
C ARG A 35 -12.62 1.65 1.15
N ALA A 36 -12.17 0.41 0.99
CA ALA A 36 -10.80 0.05 1.35
C ALA A 36 -9.78 0.73 0.42
N SER A 37 -8.71 1.27 1.00
CA SER A 37 -7.52 1.68 0.25
C SER A 37 -6.54 0.52 0.17
N TYR A 38 -5.62 0.57 -0.79
CA TYR A 38 -4.60 -0.47 -0.98
C TYR A 38 -3.22 0.15 -1.10
N LEU A 39 -2.22 -0.52 -0.53
CA LEU A 39 -0.80 -0.19 -0.70
C LEU A 39 -0.11 -1.40 -1.33
N TYR A 40 0.60 -1.17 -2.44
CA TYR A 40 1.35 -2.21 -3.15
C TYR A 40 2.82 -1.83 -3.30
N GLY A 41 3.72 -2.80 -3.11
CA GLY A 41 5.13 -2.71 -3.48
C GLY A 41 6.11 -2.79 -2.31
N THR A 42 7.27 -2.16 -2.49
CA THR A 42 8.36 -2.10 -1.50
C THR A 42 9.04 -0.74 -1.57
N VAL A 43 9.73 -0.34 -0.51
CA VAL A 43 10.58 0.86 -0.50
C VAL A 43 12.02 0.44 -0.84
N HIS A 44 12.60 1.01 -1.90
CA HIS A 44 13.98 0.82 -2.36
C HIS A 44 14.44 -0.62 -2.69
N SER A 45 13.55 -1.59 -2.88
CA SER A 45 13.96 -2.91 -3.39
C SER A 45 14.17 -2.87 -4.90
N LYS A 46 15.23 -3.54 -5.38
CA LYS A 46 15.47 -3.84 -6.79
C LYS A 46 15.29 -5.32 -7.12
N ASP A 47 14.55 -6.04 -6.28
CA ASP A 47 14.24 -7.45 -6.51
C ASP A 47 13.13 -7.57 -7.56
N ASP A 48 13.41 -8.22 -8.69
CA ASP A 48 12.50 -8.36 -9.83
C ASP A 48 11.10 -8.88 -9.44
N ARG A 49 11.01 -9.67 -8.37
CA ARG A 49 9.74 -10.23 -7.85
C ARG A 49 8.81 -9.14 -7.29
N ALA A 50 9.33 -7.98 -6.92
CA ALA A 50 8.51 -6.84 -6.49
C ALA A 50 7.74 -6.18 -7.64
N PHE A 51 8.24 -6.32 -8.87
CA PHE A 51 7.64 -5.77 -10.09
C PHE A 51 6.66 -6.75 -10.76
N GLN A 52 6.62 -8.01 -10.31
CA GLN A 52 5.68 -9.03 -10.78
C GLN A 52 4.33 -8.88 -10.07
N PHE A 53 3.36 -8.25 -10.73
CA PHE A 53 2.01 -8.10 -10.19
C PHE A 53 1.33 -9.48 -10.07
N GLY A 54 1.05 -9.91 -8.83
CA GLY A 54 0.22 -11.08 -8.59
C GLY A 54 -1.27 -10.81 -8.88
N ASP A 55 -2.05 -11.88 -9.08
CA ASP A 55 -3.45 -11.85 -9.53
C ASP A 55 -4.39 -10.91 -8.73
N SER A 56 -4.06 -10.64 -7.46
CA SER A 56 -4.85 -9.76 -6.59
C SER A 56 -4.53 -8.26 -6.74
N VAL A 57 -3.45 -7.88 -7.43
CA VAL A 57 -3.00 -6.48 -7.56
C VAL A 57 -3.90 -5.69 -8.51
N LEU A 58 -4.12 -6.17 -9.74
CA LEU A 58 -4.98 -5.47 -10.70
C LEU A 58 -6.42 -5.29 -10.18
N PRO A 59 -7.08 -6.31 -9.57
CA PRO A 59 -8.38 -6.13 -8.93
C PRO A 59 -8.36 -5.25 -7.67
N ALA A 60 -7.20 -4.96 -7.06
CA ALA A 60 -7.10 -3.98 -5.98
C ALA A 60 -7.03 -2.55 -6.54
N LEU A 61 -6.26 -2.34 -7.61
CA LEU A 61 -6.17 -1.06 -8.31
C LEU A 61 -7.52 -0.65 -8.94
N ASP A 62 -8.22 -1.58 -9.58
CA ASP A 62 -9.54 -1.36 -10.20
C ASP A 62 -10.64 -0.93 -9.19
N ARG A 63 -10.46 -1.26 -7.92
CA ARG A 63 -11.36 -0.82 -6.83
C ARG A 63 -11.09 0.61 -6.34
N CYS A 64 -9.94 1.19 -6.69
CA CYS A 64 -9.54 2.54 -6.29
C CYS A 64 -10.02 3.57 -7.32
N ALA A 65 -10.62 4.68 -6.85
CA ALA A 65 -10.98 5.79 -7.73
C ALA A 65 -9.76 6.59 -8.23
N VAL A 66 -8.62 6.48 -7.53
CA VAL A 66 -7.34 7.12 -7.85
C VAL A 66 -6.22 6.14 -7.54
N VAL A 67 -5.22 6.05 -8.41
CA VAL A 67 -3.98 5.31 -8.19
C VAL A 67 -2.83 6.31 -8.24
N ALA A 68 -1.90 6.23 -7.28
CA ALA A 68 -0.66 6.97 -7.26
C ALA A 68 0.52 6.00 -7.15
N GLY A 69 1.63 6.33 -7.80
CA GLY A 69 2.82 5.50 -7.84
C GLY A 69 4.04 6.29 -8.30
N GLU A 70 5.19 5.62 -8.32
CA GLU A 70 6.46 6.19 -8.77
C GLU A 70 6.60 6.03 -10.30
N LEU A 71 7.26 7.00 -10.95
CA LEU A 71 7.62 6.91 -12.36
C LEU A 71 9.14 6.91 -12.49
N ASP A 72 9.68 5.92 -13.18
CA ASP A 72 11.11 5.87 -13.49
C ASP A 72 11.45 6.83 -14.63
N LEU A 73 11.96 8.01 -14.25
CA LEU A 73 12.40 9.03 -15.20
C LEU A 73 13.70 8.68 -15.94
N SER A 74 14.41 7.61 -15.55
CA SER A 74 15.61 7.15 -16.28
C SER A 74 15.27 6.30 -17.51
N THR A 75 14.08 5.69 -17.52
CA THR A 75 13.52 4.96 -18.68
C THR A 75 12.48 5.76 -19.45
N ALA A 76 11.92 6.82 -18.86
CA ALA A 76 11.14 7.82 -19.58
C ALA A 76 11.97 8.46 -20.70
N GLY A 77 11.55 8.28 -21.95
CA GLY A 77 12.18 8.95 -23.10
C GLY A 77 12.14 10.47 -22.98
N MET A 78 13.06 11.16 -23.67
CA MET A 78 13.24 12.61 -23.60
C MET A 78 11.93 13.41 -23.73
N GLU A 79 11.01 12.96 -24.59
CA GLU A 79 9.70 13.58 -24.78
C GLU A 79 8.82 13.51 -23.52
N LEU A 80 8.75 12.34 -22.85
CA LEU A 80 7.99 12.17 -21.61
C LEU A 80 8.62 12.97 -20.46
N GLY A 81 9.95 13.01 -20.38
CA GLY A 81 10.67 13.85 -19.41
C GLY A 81 10.38 15.34 -19.60
N MET A 82 10.39 15.84 -20.84
CA MET A 82 10.05 17.22 -21.16
C MET A 82 8.57 17.56 -20.93
N ALA A 83 7.67 16.62 -21.25
CA ALA A 83 6.24 16.76 -20.96
C ALA A 83 5.99 16.88 -19.45
N LEU A 84 6.63 16.03 -18.63
CA LEU A 84 6.53 16.10 -17.17
C LEU A 84 7.14 17.37 -16.59
N LEU A 85 8.30 17.82 -17.07
CA LEU A 85 8.89 19.10 -16.66
C LEU A 85 7.99 20.30 -17.01
N THR A 86 7.21 20.21 -18.10
CA THR A 86 6.24 21.24 -18.49
C THR A 86 4.97 21.14 -17.64
N THR A 87 4.49 19.92 -17.37
CA THR A 87 3.27 19.67 -16.58
C THR A 87 3.46 19.99 -15.10
N MET A 88 4.65 19.73 -14.54
CA MET A 88 5.04 20.17 -13.19
C MET A 88 5.22 21.69 -13.07
N ARG A 89 5.10 22.43 -14.17
CA ARG A 89 5.06 23.90 -14.21
C ARG A 89 3.68 24.45 -14.60
N MET A 90 2.64 23.62 -14.59
CA MET A 90 1.26 24.13 -14.70
C MET A 90 0.89 24.94 -13.47
N ASP A 91 0.16 26.03 -13.69
CA ASP A 91 -0.51 26.76 -12.63
C ASP A 91 -1.59 25.90 -11.95
N ASP A 92 -1.86 26.17 -10.67
CA ASP A 92 -2.81 25.42 -9.86
C ASP A 92 -4.20 25.32 -10.52
N GLY A 93 -4.77 24.10 -10.48
CA GLY A 93 -6.15 23.84 -10.89
C GLY A 93 -6.35 23.33 -12.32
N ARG A 94 -5.30 23.21 -13.14
CA ARG A 94 -5.38 22.52 -14.44
C ARG A 94 -5.24 21.00 -14.31
N LYS A 95 -5.96 20.25 -15.13
CA LYS A 95 -5.85 18.78 -15.23
C LYS A 95 -5.04 18.36 -16.45
N LEU A 96 -4.61 17.09 -16.46
CA LEU A 96 -3.94 16.47 -17.61
C LEU A 96 -4.87 16.30 -18.83
N GLU A 97 -6.19 16.25 -18.61
CA GLU A 97 -7.21 16.20 -19.69
C GLU A 97 -7.45 17.56 -20.38
N ASP A 98 -6.88 18.65 -19.84
CA ASP A 98 -7.01 20.02 -20.36
C ASP A 98 -5.81 20.42 -21.26
N LEU A 99 -5.10 19.45 -21.86
CA LEU A 99 -3.86 19.63 -22.65
C LEU A 99 -4.03 19.20 -24.12
#